data_AF-A0A9D5HK69-F1
#
_entry.id   AF-A0A9D5HK69-F1
#
_cell.length_a   1.000
_cell.length_b   1.000
_cell.length_c   1.000
_cell.angle_alpha   90.00
_cell.angle_beta   90.00
_cell.angle_gamma   90.00
#
_symmetry.space_group_name_H-M   'P 1'
#
loop_
_entity.id
_entity.type
_entity.pdbx_description
1 polymer ?
#
loop_
_entity_poly.entity_id
_entity_poly.type
_entity_poly.pdbx_seq_one_letter_code
_entity_poly.pdbx_strand_id
1 'polypeptide(L)'
;MNLWHLKVLLLFLLIHATESAFPETYQWINIDCGAESYTLDTKNLINWETDTEYIQTGKNKNVTEMYTNITMQMKTLRYFPENTSPNCYSFLTDGIEKYIVRASFYYGNYDGLMKPPTFNVSVNGFKWMTVVTNSSQDEEPIVIEGIFSPGADQMQVCLESPQDGDVPFISSLEVVQLPFNTYYRLIELRTAFLLQQRATFGREEDVVYTGNFTGDRFNRIWKAKGFPNHTNMSTSLQYSYYYVDNQPPYAVLENAIEAPSLLDPIILSFNLSQTNQSLCAMLYFLEINNSRKVNDSREFQINIGGQKNTTTVNLQLGEPVLVTLYPEWVVGPVNITMSAVQGSTLPPMINAMEVYTVMEMYSVPSPTSEASRALLSFTFLVLCYFYALL
;
A
#
# COMPACT_ATOMS: atom_id res chain seq x y z
N MET A 1 38.15 -41.12 11.23
CA MET A 1 36.76 -40.67 11.46
C MET A 1 35.85 -41.84 11.13
N ASN A 2 35.13 -42.41 12.11
CA ASN A 2 34.28 -43.59 11.87
C ASN A 2 33.17 -43.28 10.85
N LEU A 3 32.79 -44.30 10.06
CA LEU A 3 31.77 -44.18 9.00
C LEU A 3 30.45 -43.56 9.50
N TRP A 4 30.14 -43.75 10.78
CA TRP A 4 29.00 -43.14 11.47
C TRP A 4 29.12 -41.60 11.58
N HIS A 5 30.29 -41.06 11.93
CA HIS A 5 30.51 -39.62 12.02
C HIS A 5 30.45 -38.93 10.65
N LEU A 6 30.90 -39.59 9.58
CA LEU A 6 30.79 -39.06 8.22
C LEU A 6 29.33 -38.97 7.76
N LYS A 7 28.50 -39.98 8.09
CA LYS A 7 27.07 -39.98 7.80
C LYS A 7 26.30 -38.90 8.58
N VAL A 8 26.65 -38.69 9.85
CA VAL A 8 26.05 -37.61 10.66
C VAL A 8 26.45 -36.24 10.12
N LEU A 9 27.71 -36.04 9.74
CA LEU A 9 28.17 -34.77 9.16
C LEU A 9 27.50 -34.49 7.79
N LEU A 10 27.32 -35.51 6.95
CA LEU A 10 26.59 -35.40 5.68
C LEU A 10 25.10 -35.10 5.90
N LEU A 11 24.47 -35.67 6.93
CA LEU A 11 23.10 -35.37 7.30
C LEU A 11 22.97 -33.92 7.78
N PHE A 12 23.90 -33.45 8.62
CA PHE A 12 23.95 -32.05 9.05
C PHE A 12 24.20 -31.11 7.87
N LEU A 13 25.09 -31.45 6.93
CA LEU A 13 25.32 -30.68 5.71
C LEU A 13 24.12 -30.69 4.76
N LEU A 14 23.34 -31.78 4.68
CA LEU A 14 22.09 -31.86 3.92
C LEU A 14 20.96 -31.05 4.58
N ILE A 15 20.91 -31.00 5.91
CA ILE A 15 19.97 -30.16 6.66
C ILE A 15 20.35 -28.67 6.52
N HIS A 16 21.64 -28.32 6.58
CA HIS A 16 22.09 -26.95 6.33
C HIS A 16 22.00 -26.53 4.85
N ALA A 17 22.14 -27.48 3.91
CA ALA A 17 21.92 -27.22 2.48
C ALA A 17 20.44 -27.12 2.10
N THR A 18 19.51 -27.51 3.00
CA THR A 18 18.07 -27.31 2.82
C THR A 18 17.55 -26.06 3.54
N GLU A 19 18.36 -25.40 4.38
CA GLU A 19 18.04 -24.08 4.95
C GLU A 19 18.45 -22.90 4.05
N SER A 20 19.16 -23.13 2.94
CA SER A 20 19.59 -22.06 2.03
C SER A 20 18.68 -21.85 0.80
N ALA A 21 17.40 -22.23 0.89
CA ALA A 21 16.39 -21.88 -0.10
C ALA A 21 14.99 -21.99 0.51
N PHE A 22 14.61 -21.07 1.40
CA PHE A 22 13.21 -20.68 1.38
C PHE A 22 13.00 -19.95 0.06
N PRO A 23 12.25 -20.49 -0.91
CA PRO A 23 11.70 -19.59 -1.92
C PRO A 23 10.87 -18.59 -1.11
N GLU A 24 11.23 -17.32 -1.16
CA GLU A 24 10.34 -16.24 -0.74
C GLU A 24 9.11 -16.33 -1.67
N THR A 25 8.19 -17.26 -1.42
CA THR A 25 6.93 -17.35 -2.14
C THR A 25 6.05 -16.27 -1.56
N TYR A 26 6.21 -15.05 -2.08
CA TYR A 26 5.21 -14.01 -1.91
C TYR A 26 3.88 -14.57 -2.38
N GLN A 27 2.89 -14.64 -1.49
CA GLN A 27 1.54 -14.99 -1.90
C GLN A 27 0.92 -13.75 -2.53
N TRP A 28 0.92 -13.75 -3.86
CA TRP A 28 0.22 -12.77 -4.68
C TRP A 28 -1.09 -13.38 -5.15
N ILE A 29 -2.18 -12.71 -4.83
CA ILE A 29 -3.51 -13.00 -5.35
C ILE A 29 -3.88 -11.81 -6.22
N ASN A 30 -3.98 -12.01 -7.54
CA ASN A 30 -4.38 -10.95 -8.47
C ASN A 30 -5.65 -11.40 -9.19
N ILE A 31 -6.76 -10.74 -8.90
CA ILE A 31 -8.09 -11.16 -9.34
C ILE A 31 -8.57 -10.23 -10.45
N ASP A 32 -8.87 -10.80 -11.61
CA ASP A 32 -9.59 -10.15 -12.72
C ASP A 32 -11.08 -10.39 -12.49
N CYS A 33 -11.76 -9.37 -11.95
CA CYS A 33 -13.11 -9.52 -11.43
C CYS A 33 -14.10 -9.61 -12.60
N GLY A 34 -14.90 -10.67 -12.63
CA GLY A 34 -15.80 -10.94 -13.73
C GLY A 34 -15.20 -11.73 -14.91
N ALA A 35 -13.90 -12.05 -14.88
CA ALA A 35 -13.26 -12.87 -15.89
C ALA A 35 -13.75 -14.33 -15.85
N GLU A 36 -13.81 -14.98 -17.02
CA GLU A 36 -14.24 -16.38 -17.16
C GLU A 36 -13.06 -17.37 -17.10
N SER A 37 -11.83 -16.88 -17.22
CA SER A 37 -10.63 -17.71 -17.28
C SER A 37 -9.41 -16.98 -16.75
N TYR A 38 -8.44 -17.77 -16.28
CA TYR A 38 -7.10 -17.29 -15.92
C TYR A 38 -6.41 -16.62 -17.12
N THR A 39 -5.67 -15.55 -16.84
CA THR A 39 -4.90 -14.81 -17.84
C THR A 39 -3.49 -14.50 -17.32
N LEU A 40 -2.54 -14.39 -18.24
CA LEU A 40 -1.17 -13.95 -17.95
C LEU A 40 -0.97 -12.60 -18.61
N ASP A 41 -0.66 -11.57 -17.81
CA ASP A 41 -0.20 -10.30 -18.34
C ASP A 41 1.24 -10.46 -18.81
N THR A 42 1.43 -10.50 -20.13
CA THR A 42 2.75 -10.72 -20.74
C THR A 42 3.70 -9.54 -20.59
N LYS A 43 3.21 -8.36 -20.16
CA LYS A 43 4.05 -7.17 -19.96
C LYS A 43 4.83 -7.23 -18.64
N ASN A 44 4.18 -7.66 -17.57
CA ASN A 44 4.75 -7.71 -16.20
C ASN A 44 4.88 -9.13 -15.64
N LEU A 45 4.46 -10.15 -16.41
CA LEU A 45 4.44 -11.57 -16.04
C LEU A 45 3.57 -11.87 -14.80
N ILE A 46 2.52 -11.08 -14.58
CA ILE A 46 1.57 -11.30 -13.49
C ILE A 46 0.45 -12.24 -13.96
N ASN A 47 0.23 -13.31 -13.18
CA ASN A 47 -0.93 -14.18 -13.34
C ASN A 47 -2.15 -13.55 -12.69
N TRP A 48 -3.26 -13.59 -13.43
CA TRP A 48 -4.57 -13.13 -12.99
C TRP A 48 -5.54 -14.30 -12.97
N GLU A 49 -6.28 -14.43 -11.87
CA GLU A 49 -7.28 -15.46 -11.66
C GLU A 49 -8.69 -14.89 -11.63
N THR A 50 -9.68 -15.78 -11.76
CA THR A 50 -11.09 -15.40 -11.66
C THR A 50 -11.47 -15.13 -10.21
N ASP A 51 -12.52 -14.35 -9.98
CA ASP A 51 -13.02 -14.04 -8.64
C ASP A 51 -13.89 -15.13 -7.98
N THR A 52 -14.10 -16.26 -8.66
CA THR A 52 -15.09 -17.28 -8.26
C THR A 52 -14.81 -17.95 -6.90
N GLU A 53 -13.54 -18.02 -6.48
CA GLU A 53 -13.17 -18.58 -5.17
C GLU A 53 -13.33 -17.58 -4.02
N TYR A 54 -13.43 -16.29 -4.33
CA TYR A 54 -13.36 -15.19 -3.35
C TYR A 54 -14.72 -14.55 -3.07
N ILE A 55 -15.67 -14.67 -4.00
CA ILE A 55 -17.02 -14.09 -3.88
C ILE A 55 -18.07 -14.94 -4.61
N GLN A 56 -19.29 -14.98 -4.06
CA GLN A 56 -20.42 -15.75 -4.62
C GLN A 56 -21.57 -14.86 -5.13
N THR A 57 -21.57 -13.57 -4.80
CA THR A 57 -22.61 -12.62 -5.18
C THR A 57 -22.22 -11.82 -6.43
N GLY A 58 -23.16 -11.04 -6.97
CA GLY A 58 -22.92 -10.19 -8.13
C GLY A 58 -22.96 -10.93 -9.46
N LYS A 59 -22.73 -10.17 -10.54
CA LYS A 59 -22.82 -10.63 -11.93
C LYS A 59 -21.63 -10.12 -12.70
N ASN A 60 -21.18 -10.89 -13.70
CA ASN A 60 -20.04 -10.52 -14.53
C ASN A 60 -20.51 -9.68 -15.72
N LYS A 61 -19.66 -8.75 -16.17
CA LYS A 61 -19.88 -7.99 -17.40
C LYS A 61 -18.55 -7.69 -18.07
N ASN A 62 -18.55 -7.75 -19.40
CA ASN A 62 -17.49 -7.16 -20.20
C ASN A 62 -17.74 -5.66 -20.34
N VAL A 63 -16.68 -4.89 -20.16
CA VAL A 63 -16.67 -3.47 -20.50
C VAL A 63 -16.53 -3.36 -22.01
N THR A 64 -17.51 -2.71 -22.66
CA THR A 64 -17.51 -2.55 -24.11
C THR A 64 -16.28 -1.73 -24.53
N GLU A 65 -15.55 -2.14 -25.58
CA GLU A 65 -14.30 -1.52 -26.04
C GLU A 65 -14.51 -0.13 -26.68
N MET A 66 -15.13 0.79 -25.97
CA MET A 66 -15.23 2.18 -26.42
C MET A 66 -13.89 2.92 -26.28
N TYR A 67 -12.95 2.36 -25.50
CA TYR A 67 -11.65 2.97 -25.18
C TYR A 67 -10.51 1.96 -25.32
N THR A 68 -9.48 2.31 -26.10
CA THR A 68 -8.45 1.38 -26.58
C THR A 68 -7.22 1.24 -25.68
N ASN A 69 -7.13 2.00 -24.57
CA ASN A 69 -5.89 2.11 -23.79
C ASN A 69 -6.02 1.70 -22.30
N ILE A 70 -6.88 0.73 -22.00
CA ILE A 70 -7.01 0.15 -20.65
C ILE A 70 -6.31 -1.21 -20.55
N THR A 71 -5.89 -1.59 -19.35
CA THR A 71 -5.28 -2.90 -19.09
C THR A 71 -6.32 -4.01 -19.19
N MET A 72 -5.88 -5.26 -19.38
CA MET A 72 -6.79 -6.38 -19.63
C MET A 72 -7.80 -6.60 -18.48
N GLN A 73 -7.37 -6.36 -17.25
CA GLN A 73 -8.16 -6.53 -16.02
C GLN A 73 -9.21 -5.42 -15.83
N MET A 74 -9.20 -4.40 -16.68
CA MET A 74 -10.23 -3.37 -16.73
C MET A 74 -11.29 -3.66 -17.81
N LYS A 75 -11.08 -4.71 -18.62
CA LYS A 75 -12.04 -5.10 -19.67
C LYS A 75 -13.18 -5.96 -19.14
N THR A 76 -13.07 -6.48 -17.93
CA THR A 76 -14.16 -7.16 -17.24
C THR A 76 -14.40 -6.53 -15.87
N LEU A 77 -15.62 -6.71 -15.36
CA LEU A 77 -15.97 -6.33 -14.00
C LEU A 77 -17.02 -7.28 -13.43
N ARG A 78 -17.07 -7.33 -12.10
CA ARG A 78 -18.21 -7.86 -11.36
C ARG A 78 -19.00 -6.69 -10.78
N TYR A 79 -20.32 -6.69 -10.99
CA TYR A 79 -21.23 -5.68 -10.45
C TYR A 79 -22.29 -6.29 -9.55
N PHE A 80 -22.82 -5.48 -8.63
CA PHE A 80 -23.69 -5.92 -7.54
C PHE A 80 -25.02 -5.15 -7.58
N PRO A 81 -25.98 -5.59 -8.43
CA PRO A 81 -27.27 -4.89 -8.58
C PRO A 81 -28.25 -5.18 -7.43
N GLU A 82 -27.93 -6.16 -6.58
CA GLU A 82 -28.78 -6.63 -5.49
C GLU A 82 -28.25 -6.08 -4.16
N ASN A 83 -29.07 -5.31 -3.45
CA ASN A 83 -28.75 -4.76 -2.12
C ASN A 83 -29.15 -5.72 -0.98
N THR A 84 -29.25 -7.02 -1.24
CA THR A 84 -29.82 -8.01 -0.32
C THR A 84 -28.79 -8.71 0.56
N SER A 85 -27.50 -8.61 0.23
CA SER A 85 -26.41 -9.26 0.96
C SER A 85 -25.13 -8.42 0.88
N PRO A 86 -24.20 -8.55 1.85
CA PRO A 86 -22.92 -7.86 1.80
C PRO A 86 -22.09 -8.40 0.63
N ASN A 87 -21.61 -7.51 -0.24
CA ASN A 87 -20.80 -7.85 -1.40
C ASN A 87 -19.32 -7.86 -1.01
N CYS A 88 -18.86 -8.96 -0.40
CA CYS A 88 -17.53 -9.05 0.19
C CYS A 88 -16.67 -10.14 -0.46
N TYR A 89 -15.49 -9.75 -0.92
CA TYR A 89 -14.40 -10.67 -1.24
C TYR A 89 -13.74 -11.11 0.06
N SER A 90 -13.50 -12.42 0.23
CA SER A 90 -12.94 -12.98 1.46
C SER A 90 -11.58 -13.65 1.22
N PHE A 91 -10.59 -13.31 2.04
CA PHE A 91 -9.22 -13.81 1.96
C PHE A 91 -8.80 -14.44 3.28
N LEU A 92 -8.11 -15.58 3.22
CA LEU A 92 -7.45 -16.14 4.39
C LEU A 92 -6.20 -15.33 4.71
N THR A 93 -6.00 -15.04 5.98
CA THR A 93 -4.82 -14.32 6.49
C THR A 93 -4.22 -15.08 7.66
N ASP A 94 -2.96 -14.85 7.99
CA ASP A 94 -2.34 -15.45 9.19
C ASP A 94 -2.58 -14.62 10.47
N GLY A 95 -3.21 -13.44 10.32
CA GLY A 95 -3.58 -12.52 11.39
C GLY A 95 -2.46 -11.68 11.98
N ILE A 96 -1.21 -11.92 11.61
CA ILE A 96 -0.04 -11.19 12.13
C ILE A 96 0.71 -10.42 11.03
N GLU A 97 0.70 -10.94 9.81
CA GLU A 97 1.34 -10.33 8.67
C GLU A 97 0.50 -9.18 8.11
N LYS A 98 1.13 -8.41 7.24
CA LYS A 98 0.52 -7.24 6.60
C LYS A 98 0.28 -7.54 5.13
N TYR A 99 -0.77 -6.95 4.61
CA TYR A 99 -1.21 -7.17 3.24
C TYR A 99 -1.33 -5.85 2.52
N ILE A 100 -0.62 -5.71 1.39
CA ILE A 100 -0.94 -4.65 0.43
C ILE A 100 -2.19 -5.12 -0.31
N VAL A 101 -3.24 -4.29 -0.26
CA VAL A 101 -4.48 -4.53 -1.00
C VAL A 101 -4.68 -3.38 -1.96
N ARG A 102 -4.92 -3.70 -3.24
CA ARG A 102 -5.24 -2.73 -4.28
C ARG A 102 -6.55 -3.11 -4.98
N ALA A 103 -7.50 -2.19 -5.02
CA ALA A 103 -8.74 -2.37 -5.75
C ALA A 103 -8.84 -1.35 -6.88
N SER A 104 -9.26 -1.81 -8.06
CA SER A 104 -9.40 -0.97 -9.25
C SER A 104 -10.83 -0.99 -9.79
N PHE A 105 -11.27 0.17 -10.26
CA PHE A 105 -12.63 0.42 -10.73
C PHE A 105 -12.61 1.16 -12.06
N TYR A 106 -13.09 0.52 -13.11
CA TYR A 106 -13.33 1.13 -14.41
C TYR A 106 -14.80 0.94 -14.81
N TYR A 107 -15.57 2.04 -14.91
CA TYR A 107 -17.01 1.96 -15.22
C TYR A 107 -17.21 1.66 -16.70
N GLY A 108 -16.55 2.42 -17.58
CA GLY A 108 -16.57 2.20 -19.03
C GLY A 108 -17.97 2.08 -19.63
N ASN A 109 -18.97 2.66 -18.96
CA ASN A 109 -20.39 2.57 -19.29
C ASN A 109 -20.86 1.12 -19.57
N TYR A 110 -20.43 0.16 -18.74
CA TYR A 110 -20.70 -1.28 -18.96
C TYR A 110 -22.19 -1.64 -19.07
N ASP A 111 -23.07 -0.83 -18.47
CA ASP A 111 -24.52 -1.01 -18.45
C ASP A 111 -25.26 -0.20 -19.52
N GLY A 112 -24.57 0.69 -20.24
CA GLY A 112 -25.15 1.55 -21.26
C GLY A 112 -26.01 2.69 -20.73
N LEU A 113 -26.00 2.97 -19.42
CA LEU A 113 -26.89 3.95 -18.79
C LEU A 113 -26.29 5.36 -18.71
N MET A 114 -24.98 5.52 -18.93
CA MET A 114 -24.25 6.79 -18.76
C MET A 114 -24.50 7.41 -17.38
N LYS A 115 -24.67 6.56 -16.36
CA LYS A 115 -24.98 6.96 -14.98
C LYS A 115 -23.93 6.34 -14.05
N PRO A 116 -22.71 6.90 -13.99
CA PRO A 116 -21.64 6.36 -13.17
C PRO A 116 -22.05 6.32 -11.68
N PRO A 117 -21.96 5.16 -11.00
CA PRO A 117 -22.40 5.01 -9.62
C PRO A 117 -21.36 5.54 -8.62
N THR A 118 -21.82 5.95 -7.44
CA THR A 118 -20.98 6.24 -6.27
C THR A 118 -21.23 5.19 -5.19
N PHE A 119 -20.16 4.61 -4.64
CA PHE A 119 -20.27 3.57 -3.62
C PHE A 119 -19.11 3.58 -2.62
N ASN A 120 -19.28 2.91 -1.49
CA ASN A 120 -18.24 2.76 -0.48
C ASN A 120 -17.51 1.42 -0.65
N VAL A 121 -16.22 1.45 -0.34
CA VAL A 121 -15.40 0.25 -0.14
C VAL A 121 -15.01 0.20 1.33
N SER A 122 -15.15 -0.97 1.95
CA SER A 122 -14.78 -1.22 3.34
C SER A 122 -13.85 -2.42 3.44
N VAL A 123 -13.01 -2.44 4.47
CA VAL A 123 -12.19 -3.60 4.85
C VAL A 123 -12.59 -4.02 6.26
N ASN A 124 -13.01 -5.27 6.44
CA ASN A 124 -13.52 -5.80 7.72
C ASN A 124 -14.63 -4.90 8.34
N GLY A 125 -15.47 -4.29 7.50
CA GLY A 125 -16.54 -3.38 7.92
C GLY A 125 -16.08 -1.94 8.23
N PHE A 126 -14.79 -1.62 8.13
CA PHE A 126 -14.27 -0.26 8.28
C PHE A 126 -14.18 0.42 6.92
N LYS A 127 -14.79 1.60 6.79
CA LYS A 127 -14.80 2.35 5.54
C LYS A 127 -13.38 2.74 5.12
N TRP A 128 -12.95 2.21 3.98
CA TRP A 128 -11.67 2.52 3.35
C TRP A 128 -11.79 3.77 2.47
N MET A 129 -12.73 3.79 1.52
CA MET A 129 -12.91 4.92 0.61
C MET A 129 -14.34 4.99 0.04
N THR A 130 -14.78 6.18 -0.36
CA THR A 130 -15.91 6.35 -1.28
C THR A 130 -15.37 6.47 -2.70
N VAL A 131 -15.76 5.54 -3.57
CA VAL A 131 -15.44 5.55 -4.99
C VAL A 131 -16.50 6.40 -5.70
N VAL A 132 -16.04 7.45 -6.38
CA VAL A 132 -16.87 8.32 -7.23
C VAL A 132 -16.44 8.10 -8.66
N THR A 133 -17.21 7.32 -9.41
CA THR A 133 -16.87 6.98 -10.80
C THR A 133 -17.28 8.08 -11.77
N ASN A 134 -16.77 8.04 -13.00
CA ASN A 134 -17.15 8.95 -14.06
C ASN A 134 -17.36 8.16 -15.36
N SER A 135 -17.89 8.82 -16.39
CA SER A 135 -18.10 8.23 -17.72
C SER A 135 -17.62 9.21 -18.80
N SER A 136 -16.48 9.85 -18.53
CA SER A 136 -15.88 10.81 -19.46
C SER A 136 -15.14 10.09 -20.59
N GLN A 137 -14.85 10.80 -21.69
CA GLN A 137 -14.10 10.19 -22.80
C GLN A 137 -12.66 9.82 -22.42
N ASP A 138 -12.09 10.53 -21.44
CA ASP A 138 -10.74 10.30 -20.91
C ASP A 138 -10.82 9.63 -19.53
N GLU A 139 -11.84 8.78 -19.30
CA GLU A 139 -11.98 8.02 -18.05
C GLU A 139 -10.73 7.15 -17.82
N GLU A 140 -10.05 7.37 -16.70
CA GLU A 140 -9.01 6.49 -16.20
C GLU A 140 -9.56 5.60 -15.08
N PRO A 141 -9.06 4.36 -14.92
CA PRO A 141 -9.40 3.52 -13.79
C PRO A 141 -9.11 4.21 -12.45
N ILE A 142 -10.07 4.16 -11.53
CA ILE A 142 -9.85 4.58 -10.15
C ILE A 142 -9.14 3.45 -9.42
N VAL A 143 -8.01 3.75 -8.80
CA VAL A 143 -7.19 2.78 -8.08
C VAL A 143 -7.03 3.25 -6.63
N ILE A 144 -7.37 2.37 -5.70
CA ILE A 144 -7.15 2.57 -4.26
C ILE A 144 -6.19 1.51 -3.75
N GLU A 145 -5.23 1.90 -2.90
CA GLU A 145 -4.28 0.98 -2.29
C GLU A 145 -4.12 1.25 -0.80
N GLY A 146 -3.93 0.20 -0.01
CA GLY A 146 -3.64 0.31 1.41
C GLY A 146 -2.85 -0.89 1.91
N ILE A 147 -2.19 -0.71 3.04
CA ILE A 147 -1.47 -1.75 3.76
C ILE A 147 -2.25 -2.05 5.02
N PHE A 148 -2.76 -3.27 5.13
CA PHE A 148 -3.68 -3.69 6.18
C PHE A 148 -3.00 -4.68 7.11
N SER A 149 -3.08 -4.43 8.42
CA SER A 149 -2.83 -5.45 9.44
C SER A 149 -4.17 -5.92 9.99
N PRO A 150 -4.71 -7.06 9.52
CA PRO A 150 -6.09 -7.45 9.80
C PRO A 150 -6.34 -7.85 11.26
N GLY A 151 -5.35 -8.44 11.94
CA GLY A 151 -5.50 -8.93 13.32
C GLY A 151 -6.55 -10.06 13.48
N ALA A 152 -6.81 -10.79 12.39
CA ALA A 152 -7.75 -11.89 12.26
C ALA A 152 -7.24 -12.88 11.20
N ASP A 153 -7.76 -14.11 11.20
CA ASP A 153 -7.46 -15.17 10.22
C ASP A 153 -8.19 -15.00 8.87
N GLN A 154 -9.02 -13.96 8.76
CA GLN A 154 -9.73 -13.59 7.56
C GLN A 154 -9.75 -12.07 7.37
N MET A 155 -9.61 -11.64 6.12
CA MET A 155 -9.82 -10.25 5.70
C MET A 155 -10.92 -10.21 4.64
N GLN A 156 -11.82 -9.23 4.76
CA GLN A 156 -12.93 -9.02 3.83
C GLN A 156 -12.86 -7.64 3.20
N VAL A 157 -12.95 -7.56 1.87
CA VAL A 157 -13.08 -6.31 1.12
C VAL A 157 -14.50 -6.23 0.58
N CYS A 158 -15.28 -5.28 1.07
CA CYS A 158 -16.70 -5.19 0.78
C CYS A 158 -17.07 -3.93 -0.01
N LEU A 159 -18.07 -4.05 -0.88
CA LEU A 159 -18.63 -2.96 -1.65
C LEU A 159 -20.07 -2.68 -1.20
N GLU A 160 -20.34 -1.43 -0.86
CA GLU A 160 -21.59 -1.01 -0.24
C GLU A 160 -22.15 0.22 -0.95
N SER A 161 -23.42 0.13 -1.37
CA SER A 161 -24.10 1.27 -1.98
C SER A 161 -24.70 2.18 -0.90
N PRO A 162 -24.34 3.49 -0.84
CA PRO A 162 -24.89 4.41 0.14
C PRO A 162 -26.32 4.84 -0.19
N GLN A 163 -26.78 4.65 -1.43
CA GLN A 163 -28.09 5.09 -1.92
C GLN A 163 -28.74 4.04 -2.82
N ASP A 164 -30.07 3.99 -2.80
CA ASP A 164 -30.81 3.10 -3.69
C ASP A 164 -30.59 3.48 -5.16
N GLY A 165 -30.27 2.49 -5.98
CA GLY A 165 -30.06 2.65 -7.42
C GLY A 165 -28.63 2.94 -7.86
N ASP A 166 -27.69 3.12 -6.93
CA ASP A 166 -26.25 3.01 -7.22
C ASP A 166 -25.85 1.53 -7.19
N VAL A 167 -25.17 1.07 -8.24
CA VAL A 167 -24.75 -0.33 -8.43
C VAL A 167 -23.23 -0.42 -8.26
N PRO A 168 -22.72 -0.91 -7.11
CA PRO A 168 -21.30 -1.08 -6.92
C PRO A 168 -20.72 -2.09 -7.91
N PHE A 169 -19.46 -1.91 -8.28
CA PHE A 169 -18.73 -2.83 -9.13
C PHE A 169 -17.24 -2.82 -8.77
N ILE A 170 -16.51 -3.83 -9.24
CA ILE A 170 -15.04 -3.92 -9.11
C ILE A 170 -14.48 -4.57 -10.37
N SER A 171 -13.35 -4.04 -10.86
CA SER A 171 -12.66 -4.53 -12.06
C SER A 171 -11.50 -5.44 -11.69
N SER A 172 -10.70 -5.06 -10.68
CA SER A 172 -9.61 -5.91 -10.20
C SER A 172 -9.38 -5.78 -8.70
N LEU A 173 -8.86 -6.85 -8.10
CA LEU A 173 -8.46 -6.89 -6.69
C LEU A 173 -7.13 -7.64 -6.54
N GLU A 174 -6.11 -6.94 -6.05
CA GLU A 174 -4.77 -7.48 -5.82
C GLU A 174 -4.51 -7.53 -4.31
N VAL A 175 -4.02 -8.66 -3.82
CA VAL A 175 -3.65 -8.88 -2.42
C VAL A 175 -2.25 -9.48 -2.39
N VAL A 176 -1.31 -8.75 -1.80
CA VAL A 176 0.09 -9.15 -1.67
C VAL A 176 0.45 -9.24 -0.20
N GLN A 177 0.78 -10.44 0.26
CA GLN A 177 1.32 -10.65 1.60
C GLN A 177 2.74 -10.09 1.67
N LEU A 178 3.00 -9.24 2.66
CA LEU A 178 4.35 -8.82 3.02
C LEU A 178 4.95 -9.89 3.93
N PRO A 179 6.06 -10.54 3.55
CA PRO A 179 6.67 -11.56 4.40
C PRO A 179 7.35 -10.87 5.57
N PHE A 180 7.15 -11.37 6.78
CA PHE A 180 7.67 -10.79 8.02
C PHE A 180 6.98 -9.49 8.44
N ASN A 181 6.51 -9.51 9.68
CA ASN A 181 5.89 -8.36 10.35
C ASN A 181 6.83 -7.16 10.55
N THR A 182 8.11 -7.25 10.16
CA THR A 182 9.08 -6.15 10.19
C THR A 182 8.87 -5.13 9.08
N TYR A 183 8.28 -5.51 7.93
CA TYR A 183 7.92 -4.52 6.92
C TYR A 183 6.77 -3.65 7.41
N TYR A 184 6.88 -2.35 7.14
CA TYR A 184 5.97 -1.32 7.61
C TYR A 184 5.69 -1.45 9.11
N ARG A 185 6.76 -1.61 9.92
CA ARG A 185 6.69 -1.90 11.37
C ARG A 185 5.84 -0.96 12.22
N LEU A 186 5.54 0.24 11.72
CA LEU A 186 4.70 1.23 12.41
C LEU A 186 3.20 0.94 12.26
N ILE A 187 2.83 0.04 11.36
CA ILE A 187 1.46 -0.46 11.26
C ILE A 187 1.26 -1.49 12.36
N GLU A 188 0.56 -1.08 13.42
CA GLU A 188 0.16 -1.96 14.51
C GLU A 188 -0.96 -2.91 14.09
N LEU A 189 -1.23 -3.93 14.92
CA LEU A 189 -2.37 -4.83 14.70
C LEU A 189 -3.67 -4.02 14.57
N ARG A 190 -4.55 -4.44 13.65
CA ARG A 190 -5.84 -3.77 13.40
C ARG A 190 -5.70 -2.31 13.00
N THR A 191 -4.63 -1.99 12.28
CA THR A 191 -4.39 -0.67 11.71
C THR A 191 -4.13 -0.82 10.22
N ALA A 192 -4.51 0.20 9.45
CA ALA A 192 -4.25 0.27 8.04
C ALA A 192 -3.62 1.61 7.66
N PHE A 193 -2.66 1.56 6.74
CA PHE A 193 -2.08 2.72 6.10
C PHE A 193 -2.65 2.82 4.68
N LEU A 194 -3.49 3.82 4.43
CA LEU A 194 -4.20 4.04 3.18
C LEU A 194 -3.36 4.95 2.27
N LEU A 195 -2.94 4.45 1.12
CA LEU A 195 -2.01 5.15 0.24
C LEU A 195 -2.64 6.44 -0.32
N GLN A 196 -1.93 7.54 -0.15
CA GLN A 196 -2.26 8.84 -0.76
C GLN A 196 -1.33 9.14 -1.92
N GLN A 197 -0.05 8.82 -1.78
CA GLN A 197 0.93 9.01 -2.84
C GLN A 197 2.12 8.06 -2.66
N ARG A 198 2.55 7.41 -3.74
CA ARG A 198 3.85 6.75 -3.85
C ARG A 198 4.57 7.29 -5.07
N ALA A 199 5.70 7.94 -4.86
CA ALA A 199 6.41 8.64 -5.91
C ALA A 199 7.91 8.33 -5.90
N THR A 200 8.49 8.31 -7.09
CA THR A 200 9.92 8.26 -7.33
C THR A 200 10.33 9.49 -8.14
N PHE A 201 11.51 10.03 -7.84
CA PHE A 201 11.98 11.30 -8.35
C PHE A 201 13.25 11.12 -9.18
N GLY A 202 13.52 12.05 -10.09
CA GLY A 202 14.74 12.05 -10.89
C GLY A 202 14.71 11.14 -12.12
N ARG A 203 13.58 10.49 -12.38
CA ARG A 203 13.35 9.57 -13.51
C ARG A 203 12.07 9.91 -14.27
N GLU A 204 12.00 9.47 -15.52
CA GLU A 204 10.87 9.74 -16.42
C GLU A 204 9.77 8.66 -16.33
N GLU A 205 10.16 7.42 -16.06
CA GLU A 205 9.24 6.26 -16.09
C GLU A 205 8.93 5.73 -14.69
N ASP A 206 7.68 5.29 -14.52
CA ASP A 206 7.21 4.58 -13.32
C ASP A 206 8.08 3.35 -13.03
N VAL A 207 8.24 3.01 -11.74
CA VAL A 207 8.84 1.73 -11.34
C VAL A 207 7.73 0.80 -10.91
N VAL A 208 7.64 -0.33 -11.61
CA VAL A 208 6.64 -1.38 -11.41
C VAL A 208 7.32 -2.75 -11.31
N TYR A 209 6.55 -3.79 -11.02
CA TYR A 209 7.03 -5.15 -11.17
C TYR A 209 7.24 -5.51 -12.65
N THR A 210 8.39 -6.11 -12.97
CA THR A 210 8.79 -6.45 -14.33
C THR A 210 9.11 -7.95 -14.49
N GLY A 211 8.63 -8.80 -13.58
CA GLY A 211 8.88 -10.24 -13.65
C GLY A 211 10.29 -10.69 -13.24
N ASN A 212 11.11 -9.78 -12.71
CA ASN A 212 12.48 -10.04 -12.27
C ASN A 212 12.79 -9.32 -10.96
N PHE A 213 13.94 -9.63 -10.34
CA PHE A 213 14.37 -9.06 -9.06
C PHE A 213 14.74 -7.58 -9.10
N THR A 214 14.67 -6.91 -10.26
CA THR A 214 14.93 -5.46 -10.37
C THR A 214 13.67 -4.61 -10.19
N GLY A 215 12.48 -5.20 -10.37
CA GLY A 215 11.19 -4.56 -10.13
C GLY A 215 10.77 -4.60 -8.66
N ASP A 216 9.61 -4.02 -8.35
CA ASP A 216 9.08 -4.04 -6.99
C ASP A 216 8.50 -5.43 -6.62
N ARG A 217 9.18 -6.14 -5.72
CA ARG A 217 8.79 -7.49 -5.26
C ARG A 217 7.52 -7.55 -4.41
N PHE A 218 6.98 -6.40 -4.02
CA PHE A 218 5.69 -6.29 -3.35
C PHE A 218 4.61 -5.76 -4.29
N ASN A 219 4.89 -5.77 -5.60
CA ASN A 219 4.01 -5.26 -6.66
C ASN A 219 3.60 -3.80 -6.47
N ARG A 220 4.34 -2.99 -5.68
CA ARG A 220 4.00 -1.57 -5.52
C ARG A 220 4.31 -0.81 -6.80
N ILE A 221 3.44 0.15 -7.12
CA ILE A 221 3.62 1.07 -8.24
C ILE A 221 4.23 2.37 -7.71
N TRP A 222 5.43 2.71 -8.17
CA TRP A 222 6.09 3.98 -7.86
C TRP A 222 5.93 4.94 -9.04
N LYS A 223 5.11 5.98 -8.85
CA LYS A 223 4.83 6.95 -9.91
C LYS A 223 6.01 7.90 -10.11
N ALA A 224 6.54 7.98 -11.33
CA ALA A 224 7.53 8.98 -11.67
C ALA A 224 6.91 10.37 -11.57
N LYS A 225 7.51 11.23 -10.75
CA LYS A 225 7.03 12.61 -10.56
C LYS A 225 8.08 13.58 -11.07
N GLY A 226 7.75 14.24 -12.18
CA GLY A 226 8.54 15.35 -12.69
C GLY A 226 8.59 16.50 -11.68
N PHE A 227 9.78 17.08 -11.51
CA PHE A 227 10.00 18.22 -10.62
C PHE A 227 10.75 19.30 -11.42
N PRO A 228 10.02 20.23 -12.07
CA PRO A 228 10.64 21.30 -12.86
C PRO A 228 11.64 22.10 -12.04
N ASN A 229 12.68 22.62 -12.70
CA ASN A 229 13.75 23.42 -12.11
C ASN A 229 14.64 22.69 -11.09
N HIS A 230 14.49 21.38 -10.92
CA HIS A 230 15.37 20.56 -10.10
C HIS A 230 16.35 19.79 -10.99
N THR A 231 17.51 19.45 -10.44
CA THR A 231 18.50 18.64 -11.15
C THR A 231 18.18 17.16 -10.94
N ASN A 232 17.99 16.43 -12.03
CA ASN A 232 17.90 14.96 -11.97
C ASN A 232 19.31 14.38 -11.82
N MET A 233 19.47 13.50 -10.85
CA MET A 233 20.70 12.75 -10.61
C MET A 233 20.40 11.26 -10.76
N SER A 234 21.37 10.52 -11.28
CA SER A 234 21.30 9.06 -11.38
C SER A 234 22.62 8.42 -11.02
N THR A 235 22.57 7.15 -10.63
CA THR A 235 23.76 6.37 -10.30
C THR A 235 23.62 4.91 -10.68
N SER A 236 24.77 4.23 -10.75
CA SER A 236 24.90 2.78 -10.82
C SER A 236 25.54 2.19 -9.56
N LEU A 237 25.62 2.99 -8.48
CA LEU A 237 26.16 2.53 -7.19
C LEU A 237 25.40 1.30 -6.72
N GLN A 238 26.14 0.22 -6.48
CA GLN A 238 25.58 -0.96 -5.84
C GLN A 238 25.50 -0.72 -4.33
N TYR A 239 24.28 -0.73 -3.81
CA TYR A 239 24.01 -0.76 -2.38
C TYR A 239 23.37 -2.12 -2.01
N SER A 240 23.46 -2.52 -0.75
CA SER A 240 22.84 -3.76 -0.31
C SER A 240 21.37 -3.52 0.03
N TYR A 241 20.48 -4.18 -0.72
CA TYR A 241 19.03 -4.13 -0.57
C TYR A 241 18.53 -4.42 0.85
N TYR A 242 19.23 -5.28 1.59
CA TYR A 242 18.83 -5.71 2.93
C TYR A 242 18.85 -4.59 3.98
N TYR A 243 19.49 -3.45 3.70
CA TYR A 243 19.62 -2.36 4.66
C TYR A 243 18.55 -1.28 4.55
N VAL A 244 17.66 -1.35 3.54
CA VAL A 244 16.59 -0.35 3.40
C VAL A 244 15.29 -0.91 3.97
N ASP A 245 14.79 -0.26 5.02
CA ASP A 245 13.46 -0.54 5.57
C ASP A 245 12.39 -0.47 4.46
N ASN A 246 11.41 -1.37 4.51
CA ASN A 246 10.35 -1.54 3.50
C ASN A 246 10.83 -1.83 2.06
N GLN A 247 12.14 -1.93 1.85
CA GLN A 247 12.77 -2.46 0.65
C GLN A 247 12.18 -1.94 -0.68
N PRO A 248 12.25 -0.62 -0.95
CA PRO A 248 11.96 -0.09 -2.28
C PRO A 248 12.90 -0.73 -3.32
N PRO A 249 12.44 -0.95 -4.57
CA PRO A 249 13.25 -1.57 -5.62
C PRO A 249 14.46 -0.69 -5.97
N TYR A 250 15.51 -1.29 -6.54
CA TYR A 250 16.75 -0.59 -6.87
C TYR A 250 16.55 0.66 -7.71
N ALA A 251 15.73 0.53 -8.75
CA ALA A 251 15.36 1.61 -9.65
C ALA A 251 14.79 2.85 -8.91
N VAL A 252 14.16 2.68 -7.74
CA VAL A 252 13.58 3.79 -6.97
C VAL A 252 14.66 4.63 -6.28
N LEU A 253 15.79 4.05 -5.86
CA LEU A 253 16.88 4.80 -5.21
C LEU A 253 18.04 5.15 -6.16
N GLU A 254 18.10 4.53 -7.34
CA GLU A 254 19.09 4.87 -8.37
C GLU A 254 18.97 6.31 -8.89
N ASN A 255 17.81 6.94 -8.73
CA ASN A 255 17.53 8.29 -9.20
C ASN A 255 17.09 9.19 -8.06
N ALA A 256 17.35 10.47 -8.21
CA ALA A 256 16.92 11.50 -7.26
C ALA A 256 16.73 12.84 -7.96
N ILE A 257 16.01 13.74 -7.29
CA ILE A 257 16.08 15.17 -7.58
C ILE A 257 16.95 15.86 -6.53
N GLU A 258 17.68 16.88 -6.96
CA GLU A 258 18.41 17.82 -6.13
C GLU A 258 17.82 19.23 -6.30
N ALA A 259 17.70 19.97 -5.20
CA ALA A 259 17.27 21.36 -5.26
C ALA A 259 18.27 22.21 -6.09
N PRO A 260 17.80 23.22 -6.83
CA PRO A 260 18.67 24.03 -7.69
C PRO A 260 19.79 24.77 -6.96
N SER A 261 19.63 25.09 -5.67
CA SER A 261 20.69 25.67 -4.85
C SER A 261 20.49 25.37 -3.36
N LEU A 262 21.50 25.70 -2.54
CA LEU A 262 21.44 25.61 -1.08
C LEU A 262 20.32 26.46 -0.45
N LEU A 263 19.88 27.52 -1.14
CA LEU A 263 18.85 28.43 -0.64
C LEU A 263 17.44 27.96 -1.01
N ASP A 264 17.33 27.03 -1.95
CA ASP A 264 16.05 26.56 -2.46
C ASP A 264 15.60 25.31 -1.72
N PRO A 265 14.39 25.32 -1.11
CA PRO A 265 13.85 24.12 -0.50
C PRO A 265 13.22 23.19 -1.55
N ILE A 266 13.24 21.88 -1.28
CA ILE A 266 12.33 20.95 -1.96
C ILE A 266 10.99 21.00 -1.22
N ILE A 267 9.90 21.29 -1.93
CA ILE A 267 8.54 21.33 -1.38
C ILE A 267 7.71 20.25 -2.06
N LEU A 268 7.40 19.19 -1.33
CA LEU A 268 6.53 18.11 -1.79
C LEU A 268 5.11 18.39 -1.33
N SER A 269 4.23 18.71 -2.28
CA SER A 269 2.81 18.98 -2.04
C SER A 269 1.95 17.79 -2.42
N PHE A 270 0.96 17.50 -1.57
CA PHE A 270 -0.10 16.53 -1.83
C PHE A 270 -1.41 16.99 -1.19
N ASN A 271 -2.51 16.61 -1.84
CA ASN A 271 -3.85 16.95 -1.38
C ASN A 271 -4.35 15.86 -0.44
N LEU A 272 -4.97 16.29 0.65
CA LEU A 272 -5.67 15.44 1.59
C LEU A 272 -7.07 16.00 1.82
N SER A 273 -7.93 15.24 2.48
CA SER A 273 -9.23 15.76 2.90
C SER A 273 -9.09 16.96 3.84
N GLN A 274 -10.11 17.81 3.86
CA GLN A 274 -10.21 18.96 4.77
C GLN A 274 -10.60 18.56 6.21
N THR A 275 -10.51 17.28 6.54
CA THR A 275 -10.75 16.74 7.88
C THR A 275 -9.42 16.40 8.53
N ASN A 276 -9.33 16.55 9.85
CA ASN A 276 -8.14 16.18 10.60
C ASN A 276 -7.91 14.67 10.49
N GLN A 277 -6.69 14.27 10.12
CA GLN A 277 -6.32 12.87 9.94
C GLN A 277 -4.86 12.63 10.31
N SER A 278 -4.56 11.40 10.73
CA SER A 278 -3.19 10.99 11.01
C SER A 278 -2.48 10.61 9.72
N LEU A 279 -1.32 11.22 9.50
CA LEU A 279 -0.43 11.02 8.36
C LEU A 279 0.78 10.17 8.77
N CYS A 280 1.21 9.28 7.87
CA CYS A 280 2.53 8.68 7.87
C CYS A 280 3.23 9.00 6.54
N ALA A 281 4.34 9.74 6.59
CA ALA A 281 5.17 9.99 5.41
C ALA A 281 6.52 9.28 5.55
N MET A 282 6.89 8.48 4.56
CA MET A 282 8.15 7.74 4.46
C MET A 282 8.96 8.33 3.32
N LEU A 283 10.12 8.89 3.64
CA LEU A 283 10.99 9.60 2.71
C LEU A 283 12.29 8.81 2.55
N TYR A 284 12.59 8.42 1.32
CA TYR A 284 13.73 7.58 1.00
C TYR A 284 14.85 8.43 0.39
N PHE A 285 16.04 8.26 0.95
CA PHE A 285 17.24 8.95 0.55
C PHE A 285 18.37 7.94 0.30
N LEU A 286 19.14 8.20 -0.75
CA LEU A 286 20.42 7.59 -1.02
C LEU A 286 21.28 8.71 -1.60
N GLU A 287 22.36 9.10 -0.92
CA GLU A 287 23.30 10.05 -1.50
C GLU A 287 24.05 9.36 -2.63
N ILE A 288 23.88 9.90 -3.84
CA ILE A 288 24.37 9.31 -5.09
C ILE A 288 25.33 10.23 -5.86
N ASN A 289 25.62 11.43 -5.33
CA ASN A 289 26.51 12.37 -6.00
C ASN A 289 27.98 11.91 -5.90
N ASN A 290 28.44 11.15 -6.89
CA ASN A 290 29.84 10.68 -6.98
C ASN A 290 30.86 11.79 -7.25
N SER A 291 30.41 13.02 -7.57
CA SER A 291 31.29 14.18 -7.73
C SER A 291 31.55 14.92 -6.41
N ARG A 292 31.00 14.41 -5.30
CA ARG A 292 31.18 14.93 -3.95
C ARG A 292 32.67 14.94 -3.55
N LYS A 293 33.14 16.08 -3.03
CA LYS A 293 34.47 16.22 -2.45
C LYS A 293 34.49 15.69 -1.02
N VAL A 294 35.69 15.38 -0.50
CA VAL A 294 35.87 14.87 0.88
C VAL A 294 35.21 15.76 1.95
N ASN A 295 35.18 17.08 1.73
CA ASN A 295 34.60 18.05 2.67
C ASN A 295 33.15 18.43 2.35
N ASP A 296 32.53 17.81 1.36
CA ASP A 296 31.14 18.10 1.04
C ASP A 296 30.21 17.40 2.02
N SER A 297 29.18 18.13 2.44
CA SER A 297 28.14 17.66 3.35
C SER A 297 26.77 17.96 2.75
N ARG A 298 25.84 17.02 2.91
CA ARG A 298 24.44 17.20 2.57
C ARG A 298 23.63 17.00 3.83
N GLU A 299 23.35 18.11 4.47
CA GLU A 299 22.57 18.17 5.70
C GLU A 299 21.40 19.12 5.54
N PHE A 300 20.20 18.63 5.80
CA PHE A 300 18.97 19.39 5.62
C PHE A 300 17.93 19.02 6.68
N GLN A 301 17.02 19.94 6.90
CA GLN A 301 15.89 19.81 7.81
C GLN A 301 14.63 19.49 7.02
N ILE A 302 13.84 18.56 7.56
CA ILE A 302 12.55 18.16 7.03
C ILE A 302 11.46 18.63 7.99
N ASN A 303 10.48 19.35 7.44
CA ASN A 303 9.32 19.85 8.18
C ASN A 303 8.02 19.52 7.43
N ILE A 304 6.94 19.24 8.17
CA ILE A 304 5.57 19.17 7.64
C ILE A 304 4.88 20.51 7.91
N GLY A 305 4.28 21.10 6.88
CA GLY A 305 3.54 22.35 6.98
C GLY A 305 2.50 22.31 8.11
N GLY A 306 2.53 23.32 8.98
CA GLY A 306 1.64 23.41 10.15
C GLY A 306 2.18 22.71 11.41
N GLN A 307 3.25 21.92 11.31
CA GLN A 307 3.90 21.28 12.46
C GLN A 307 5.10 22.07 12.97
N LYS A 308 5.43 21.88 14.26
CA LYS A 308 6.59 22.52 14.91
C LYS A 308 7.84 21.64 14.91
N ASN A 309 7.66 20.33 14.76
CA ASN A 309 8.76 19.39 14.82
C ASN A 309 9.54 19.41 13.51
N THR A 310 10.86 19.27 13.62
CA THR A 310 11.74 19.24 12.46
C THR A 310 12.72 18.08 12.63
N THR A 311 12.90 17.31 11.57
CA THR A 311 13.86 16.20 11.53
C THR A 311 15.09 16.64 10.76
N THR A 312 16.28 16.52 11.36
CA THR A 312 17.53 16.82 10.66
C THR A 312 18.11 15.53 10.07
N VAL A 313 18.53 15.59 8.81
CA VAL A 313 19.05 14.46 8.06
C VAL A 313 20.42 14.82 7.54
N ASN A 314 21.39 13.93 7.73
CA ASN A 314 22.74 14.03 7.19
C ASN A 314 22.99 12.79 6.33
N LEU A 315 23.25 12.97 5.03
CA LEU A 315 23.44 11.86 4.10
C LEU A 315 24.93 11.55 3.87
N GLN A 316 25.24 10.26 3.92
CA GLN A 316 26.54 9.68 3.59
C GLN A 316 26.45 8.95 2.24
N LEU A 317 27.52 9.06 1.44
CA LEU A 317 27.56 8.50 0.09
C LEU A 317 27.33 6.98 0.13
N GLY A 318 26.34 6.50 -0.61
CA GLY A 318 26.02 5.08 -0.71
C GLY A 318 25.30 4.47 0.50
N GLU A 319 25.00 5.25 1.53
CA GLU A 319 24.23 4.80 2.69
C GLU A 319 22.75 5.16 2.53
N PRO A 320 21.84 4.18 2.43
CA PRO A 320 20.41 4.46 2.33
C PRO A 320 19.85 4.91 3.68
N VAL A 321 18.97 5.91 3.64
CA VAL A 321 18.29 6.47 4.82
C VAL A 321 16.79 6.50 4.56
N LEU A 322 16.02 5.92 5.48
CA LEU A 322 14.57 6.11 5.56
C LEU A 322 14.26 7.09 6.69
N VAL A 323 13.60 8.19 6.36
CA VAL A 323 12.99 9.09 7.35
C VAL A 323 11.50 8.83 7.38
N THR A 324 10.97 8.54 8.57
CA THR A 324 9.52 8.40 8.75
C THR A 324 8.98 9.50 9.64
N LEU A 325 7.97 10.22 9.15
CA LEU A 325 7.23 11.25 9.86
C LEU A 325 5.87 10.66 10.25
N TYR A 326 5.74 10.23 11.50
CA TYR A 326 4.55 9.53 12.02
C TYR A 326 4.49 9.53 13.55
N PRO A 327 3.29 9.63 14.17
CA PRO A 327 2.04 10.11 13.59
C PRO A 327 2.02 11.64 13.50
N GLU A 328 1.56 12.18 12.37
CA GLU A 328 1.43 13.62 12.18
C GLU A 328 -0.03 13.97 11.88
N TRP A 329 -0.66 14.75 12.77
CA TRP A 329 -2.06 15.14 12.61
C TRP A 329 -2.19 16.37 11.73
N VAL A 330 -2.81 16.22 10.56
CA VAL A 330 -2.83 17.24 9.52
C VAL A 330 -4.23 17.47 8.95
N VAL A 331 -4.42 18.66 8.39
CA VAL A 331 -5.59 19.04 7.60
C VAL A 331 -5.09 19.48 6.22
N GLY A 332 -5.67 18.96 5.15
CA GLY A 332 -5.23 19.25 3.79
C GLY A 332 -5.47 20.71 3.36
N PRO A 333 -4.67 21.24 2.41
CA PRO A 333 -3.51 20.62 1.73
C PRO A 333 -2.25 20.60 2.62
N VAL A 334 -1.33 19.65 2.36
CA VAL A 334 -0.11 19.45 3.16
C VAL A 334 1.14 19.56 2.29
N ASN A 335 2.17 20.18 2.87
CA ASN A 335 3.50 20.29 2.26
C ASN A 335 4.56 19.64 3.17
N ILE A 336 5.47 18.86 2.59
CA ILE A 336 6.72 18.46 3.22
C ILE A 336 7.83 19.32 2.64
N THR A 337 8.54 20.05 3.49
CA THR A 337 9.61 20.98 3.10
C THR A 337 10.96 20.46 3.56
N MET A 338 11.92 20.40 2.64
CA MET A 338 13.32 20.07 2.92
C MET A 338 14.19 21.28 2.65
N SER A 339 14.91 21.79 3.65
CA SER A 339 15.74 22.99 3.55
C SER A 339 17.14 22.72 4.07
N ALA A 340 18.17 23.19 3.35
CA ALA A 340 19.55 23.00 3.76
C ALA A 340 19.80 23.61 5.15
N VAL A 341 20.58 22.92 5.98
CA VAL A 341 21.05 23.45 7.27
C VAL A 341 22.23 24.39 7.02
N GLN A 342 22.39 25.39 7.90
CA GLN A 342 23.55 26.27 7.88
C GLN A 342 24.85 25.46 7.98
N GLY A 343 25.73 25.60 6.98
CA GLY A 343 27.00 24.87 6.91
C GLY A 343 26.96 23.62 6.01
N SER A 344 25.78 23.21 5.52
CA SER A 344 25.69 22.24 4.42
C SER A 344 26.32 22.82 3.16
N THR A 345 27.06 22.01 2.41
CA THR A 345 27.69 22.44 1.14
C THR A 345 26.91 21.99 -0.09
N LEU A 346 26.06 20.97 0.06
CA LEU A 346 25.18 20.45 -0.99
C LEU A 346 23.71 20.77 -0.71
N PRO A 347 22.89 21.05 -1.75
CA PRO A 347 21.45 21.29 -1.62
C PRO A 347 20.69 20.08 -1.04
N PRO A 348 19.41 20.20 -0.66
CA PRO A 348 18.59 19.03 -0.34
C PRO A 348 18.38 18.13 -1.57
N MET A 349 18.16 16.84 -1.33
CA MET A 349 17.81 15.87 -2.39
C MET A 349 16.79 14.87 -1.88
N ILE A 350 16.07 14.19 -2.78
CA ILE A 350 15.19 13.07 -2.44
C ILE A 350 15.11 12.06 -3.60
N ASN A 351 15.07 10.77 -3.26
CA ASN A 351 14.94 9.68 -4.24
C ASN A 351 13.48 9.28 -4.41
N ALA A 352 12.77 9.08 -3.29
CA ALA A 352 11.37 8.62 -3.34
C ALA A 352 10.58 8.97 -2.07
N MET A 353 9.26 8.85 -2.15
CA MET A 353 8.38 8.99 -1.00
C MET A 353 7.18 8.07 -1.07
N GLU A 354 6.67 7.69 0.11
CA GLU A 354 5.35 7.13 0.31
C GLU A 354 4.59 7.95 1.35
N VAL A 355 3.32 8.23 1.10
CA VAL A 355 2.46 9.02 1.98
C VAL A 355 1.17 8.25 2.19
N TYR A 356 0.83 8.05 3.46
CA TYR A 356 -0.34 7.29 3.90
C TYR A 356 -1.18 8.09 4.90
N THR A 357 -2.50 7.91 4.85
CA THR A 357 -3.38 8.25 5.98
C THR A 357 -3.63 6.98 6.80
N VAL A 358 -3.90 7.14 8.09
CA VAL A 358 -4.05 6.00 9.00
C VAL A 358 -5.52 5.76 9.34
N MET A 359 -5.92 4.49 9.25
CA MET A 359 -7.24 4.00 9.65
C MET A 359 -7.08 2.96 10.75
N GLU A 360 -7.73 3.20 11.88
CA GLU A 360 -7.86 2.22 12.96
C GLU A 360 -9.05 1.30 12.67
N MET A 361 -8.84 -0.02 12.82
CA MET A 361 -9.83 -1.08 12.57
C MET A 361 -10.28 -1.74 13.87
N TYR A 362 -10.52 -0.95 14.91
CA TYR A 362 -11.11 -1.41 16.16
C TYR A 362 -12.61 -1.20 16.14
N SER A 363 -13.38 -2.23 16.49
CA SER A 363 -14.81 -2.05 16.71
C SER A 363 -14.99 -1.14 17.93
N VAL A 364 -15.46 0.08 17.72
CA VAL A 364 -16.11 0.81 18.82
C VAL A 364 -17.33 -0.03 19.18
N PRO A 365 -17.44 -0.57 20.41
CA PRO A 365 -18.65 -1.27 20.79
C PRO A 365 -19.83 -0.34 20.56
N SER A 366 -20.79 -0.77 19.74
CA SER A 366 -22.03 -0.04 19.60
C SER A 366 -22.65 0.12 20.99
N PRO A 367 -23.30 1.25 21.33
CA PRO A 367 -23.97 1.42 22.62
C PRO A 367 -25.02 0.32 22.91
N THR A 368 -25.48 -0.39 21.87
CA THR A 368 -26.34 -1.58 22.00
C THR A 368 -25.61 -2.82 22.54
N SER A 369 -24.30 -2.93 22.33
CA SER A 369 -23.48 -4.04 22.85
C SER A 369 -23.18 -3.91 24.35
N GLU A 370 -23.11 -2.69 24.90
CA GLU A 370 -23.06 -2.46 26.34
C GLU A 370 -24.37 -2.87 27.03
N ALA A 371 -25.52 -2.52 26.44
CA ALA A 371 -26.83 -2.96 26.96
C ALA A 371 -26.98 -4.50 26.93
N SER A 372 -26.44 -5.15 25.89
CA SER A 372 -26.47 -6.61 25.75
C SER A 372 -25.53 -7.30 26.76
N ARG A 373 -24.34 -6.74 27.01
CA ARG A 373 -23.41 -7.22 28.04
C ARG A 373 -23.93 -6.96 29.45
N ALA A 374 -24.65 -5.86 29.67
CA ALA A 374 -25.34 -5.57 30.92
C ALA A 374 -26.47 -6.58 31.19
N LEU A 375 -27.27 -6.95 30.17
CA LEU A 375 -28.31 -7.98 30.32
C LEU A 375 -27.73 -9.38 30.61
N LEU A 376 -26.64 -9.76 29.93
CA LEU A 376 -25.97 -11.06 30.13
C LEU A 376 -25.32 -11.15 31.52
N SER A 377 -24.71 -10.07 32.02
CA SER A 377 -24.16 -10.02 33.39
C SER A 377 -25.25 -10.00 34.46
N PHE A 378 -26.39 -9.34 34.21
CA PHE A 378 -27.54 -9.36 35.13
C PHE A 378 -28.18 -10.76 35.23
N THR A 379 -28.36 -11.43 34.10
CA THR A 379 -28.91 -12.79 34.06
C THR A 379 -27.99 -13.82 34.71
N PHE A 380 -26.67 -13.67 34.56
CA PHE A 380 -25.69 -14.53 35.24
C PHE A 380 -25.69 -14.32 36.76
N LEU A 381 -25.77 -13.06 37.23
CA LEU A 381 -25.85 -12.75 38.67
C LEU A 381 -27.15 -13.26 39.31
N VAL A 382 -28.27 -13.15 38.62
CA VAL A 382 -29.56 -13.67 39.10
C VAL A 382 -29.52 -15.21 39.19
N LEU A 383 -28.97 -15.90 38.19
CA LEU A 383 -28.82 -17.36 38.23
C LEU A 383 -27.89 -17.81 39.35
N CYS A 384 -26.76 -17.13 39.59
CA CYS A 384 -25.87 -17.43 40.71
C CYS A 384 -26.55 -17.20 42.07
N TYR A 385 -27.42 -16.19 42.21
CA TYR A 385 -28.15 -15.94 43.44
C TYR A 385 -29.20 -17.02 43.73
N PHE A 386 -29.89 -17.53 42.71
CA PHE A 386 -30.85 -18.64 42.86
C PHE A 386 -30.17 -19.98 43.18
N TYR A 387 -28.96 -20.23 42.67
CA TYR A 387 -28.19 -21.43 43.00
C TYR A 387 -27.56 -21.42 44.41
N ALA A 388 -27.42 -20.25 45.05
CA ALA A 388 -26.90 -20.12 46.40
C ALA A 388 -27.97 -20.20 47.51
N LEU A 389 -29.25 -20.27 47.13
CA LEU A 389 -30.41 -20.32 48.04
C LEU A 389 -31.17 -21.66 48.01
N LEU A 390 -30.65 -22.65 47.26
CA LEU A 390 -31.02 -24.07 47.31
C LEU A 390 -29.87 -24.84 47.97
#